data_AF-W6KGR8-F1
#
_entry.id   AF-W6KGR8-F1
#
_cell.length_a   1.000
_cell.length_b   1.000
_cell.length_c   1.000
_cell.angle_alpha   90.00
_cell.angle_beta   90.00
_cell.angle_gamma   90.00
#
_symmetry.space_group_name_H-M   'P 1'
#
loop_
_entity.id
_entity.type
_entity.pdbx_description
1 polymer ?
#
loop_
_entity_poly.entity_id
_entity_poly.type
_entity_poly.pdbx_seq_one_letter_code
_entity_poly.pdbx_strand_id
1 'polypeptide(L)'
;MYGFYIHGESVYEYTDVSMKEFQHNLLLESQGNMPARGLGGQGVYQTYEVYISPYLRHYLYACYSQLFLESQRSHRNLLHAVHPASWHFLGFTVGLSKIPHVFPQAIWSIKDSVNHAFQACVSRSERIILQKSILQKLFAFPPNIMHMNGSQNDGKSTKDLFFLDDVLSYGSALMLGLDFDLFVLYSTFFAVIESSLGNIYVSMLLTFIVEVVIRWYRKHEGMVNLSTKMIIDGRLFV
;
A
#
# COMPACT_ATOMS: atom_id res chain seq x y z
N MET A 1 -11.38 9.61 4.18
CA MET A 1 -10.87 8.30 3.67
C MET A 1 -9.90 7.78 4.71
N TYR A 2 -9.85 6.48 4.91
CA TYR A 2 -9.01 5.82 5.91
C TYR A 2 -7.84 5.12 5.21
N GLY A 3 -6.63 5.23 5.76
CA GLY A 3 -5.47 4.54 5.23
C GLY A 3 -4.28 4.61 6.17
N PHE A 4 -3.15 4.07 5.71
CA PHE A 4 -1.89 4.12 6.42
C PHE A 4 -0.85 4.84 5.57
N TYR A 5 0.06 5.54 6.23
CA TYR A 5 1.16 6.26 5.62
C TYR A 5 2.45 5.84 6.31
N ILE A 6 3.42 5.39 5.51
CA ILE A 6 4.80 5.18 5.98
C ILE A 6 5.58 6.43 5.61
N HIS A 7 6.21 7.04 6.60
CA HIS A 7 7.13 8.13 6.36
C HIS A 7 8.53 7.58 6.08
N GLY A 8 8.99 7.80 4.84
CA GLY A 8 10.26 7.29 4.33
C GLY A 8 11.29 8.38 4.02
N GLU A 9 11.45 9.36 4.90
CA GLU A 9 12.53 10.34 4.77
C GLU A 9 13.86 9.70 5.23
N SER A 10 14.82 9.62 4.31
CA SER A 10 16.16 9.15 4.65
C SER A 10 16.90 10.24 5.41
N VAL A 11 17.31 9.92 6.64
CA VAL A 11 18.18 10.77 7.45
C VAL A 11 19.57 10.96 6.80
N TYR A 12 19.93 10.05 5.89
CA TYR A 12 21.20 10.04 5.16
C TYR A 12 20.99 10.37 3.70
N GLU A 13 21.96 11.05 3.09
CA GLU A 13 21.94 11.47 1.69
C GLU A 13 22.16 10.30 0.71
N TYR A 14 22.67 9.18 1.21
CA TYR A 14 23.08 8.02 0.43
C TYR A 14 22.56 6.72 1.06
N THR A 15 22.27 5.74 0.20
CA THR A 15 21.77 4.42 0.61
C THR A 15 22.84 3.34 0.59
N ASP A 16 23.90 3.52 -0.20
CA ASP A 16 24.89 2.48 -0.50
C ASP A 16 26.18 2.73 0.31
N VAL A 17 26.13 2.41 1.59
CA VAL A 17 27.24 2.61 2.53
C VAL A 17 27.93 1.32 2.89
N SER A 18 29.22 1.43 3.23
CA SER A 18 29.95 0.31 3.83
C SER A 18 29.33 -0.08 5.17
N MET A 19 29.45 -1.36 5.56
CA MET A 19 28.90 -1.83 6.85
C MET A 19 29.45 -1.04 8.06
N LYS A 20 30.71 -0.60 7.96
CA LYS A 20 31.35 0.22 8.99
C LYS A 20 30.71 1.60 9.12
N GLU A 21 30.42 2.23 7.99
CA GLU A 21 29.77 3.53 7.92
C GLU A 21 28.30 3.44 8.35
N PHE A 22 27.60 2.38 7.95
CA PHE A 22 26.25 2.09 8.44
C PHE A 22 26.21 1.98 9.96
N GLN A 23 27.13 1.23 10.57
CA GLN A 23 27.19 1.11 12.03
C GLN A 23 27.54 2.44 12.71
N HIS A 24 28.43 3.23 12.12
CA HIS A 24 28.75 4.57 12.61
C HIS A 24 27.52 5.48 12.60
N ASN A 25 26.74 5.45 11.52
CA ASN A 25 25.51 6.21 11.35
C ASN A 25 24.44 5.81 12.39
N LEU A 26 24.23 4.51 12.62
CA LEU A 26 23.34 4.05 13.69
C LEU A 26 23.78 4.50 15.09
N LEU A 27 25.09 4.57 15.32
CA LEU A 27 25.64 5.06 16.58
C LEU A 27 25.37 6.57 16.74
N LEU A 28 25.56 7.37 15.69
CA LEU A 28 25.23 8.81 15.70
C LEU A 28 23.74 9.04 15.94
N GLU A 29 22.87 8.21 15.35
CA GLU A 29 21.43 8.24 15.57
C GLU A 29 21.09 7.88 17.03
N SER A 30 21.72 6.86 17.61
CA SER A 30 21.52 6.47 19.01
C SER A 30 21.98 7.55 20.01
N GLN A 31 22.96 8.37 19.61
CA GLN A 31 23.47 9.50 20.40
C GLN A 31 22.62 10.77 20.23
N GLY A 32 21.63 10.77 19.33
CA GLY A 32 20.82 11.94 19.03
C GLY A 32 21.54 13.03 18.22
N ASN A 33 22.66 12.69 17.59
CA ASN A 33 23.43 13.62 16.74
C ASN A 33 22.83 13.79 15.34
N MET A 34 21.81 12.99 14.99
CA MET A 34 21.11 13.00 13.72
C MET A 34 19.61 13.27 13.94
N PRO A 35 18.90 13.87 12.97
CA PRO A 35 17.46 14.04 13.08
C PRO A 35 16.78 12.68 13.23
N ALA A 36 15.76 12.64 14.08
CA ALA A 36 15.01 11.43 14.34
C ALA A 36 14.19 11.03 13.11
N ARG A 37 14.13 9.73 12.82
CA ARG A 37 13.27 9.19 11.76
C ARG A 37 11.79 9.43 12.10
N GLY A 38 10.94 9.54 11.08
CA GLY A 38 9.51 9.72 11.30
C GLY A 38 9.06 11.17 11.26
N LEU A 39 7.75 11.35 11.09
CA LEU A 39 7.07 12.64 11.04
C LEU A 39 7.14 13.34 12.41
N GLY A 40 7.36 14.66 12.41
CA GLY A 40 7.28 15.50 13.62
C GLY A 40 8.41 15.28 14.64
N GLY A 41 9.54 14.72 14.20
CA GLY A 41 10.73 14.52 15.03
C GLY A 41 10.62 13.41 16.07
N GLN A 42 9.61 12.52 15.96
CA GLN A 42 9.46 11.36 16.84
C GLN A 42 10.10 10.11 16.23
N GLY A 43 11.30 9.77 16.71
CA GLY A 43 12.12 8.63 16.24
C GLY A 43 11.55 7.23 16.38
N VAL A 44 10.46 7.07 17.14
CA VAL A 44 9.99 5.76 17.59
C VAL A 44 9.08 5.08 16.55
N TYR A 45 8.29 5.86 15.83
CA TYR A 45 7.27 5.34 14.91
C TYR A 45 7.44 5.96 13.53
N GLN A 46 7.38 5.12 12.49
CA GLN A 46 7.46 5.56 11.08
C GLN A 46 6.14 5.31 10.33
N THR A 47 5.21 4.64 10.99
CA THR A 47 3.89 4.27 10.47
C THR A 47 2.83 5.16 11.10
N TYR A 48 1.97 5.73 10.26
CA TYR A 48 0.91 6.63 10.66
C TYR A 48 -0.42 6.15 10.10
N GLU A 49 -1.43 6.23 10.93
CA GLU A 49 -2.80 5.99 10.54
C GLU A 49 -3.43 7.32 10.13
N VAL A 50 -3.91 7.40 8.88
CA VAL A 50 -4.29 8.66 8.24
C VAL A 50 -5.79 8.71 7.98
N TYR A 51 -6.38 9.82 8.40
CA TYR A 51 -7.75 10.19 8.10
C TYR A 51 -7.77 11.44 7.24
N ILE A 52 -8.05 11.22 5.96
CA ILE A 52 -8.12 12.26 4.95
C ILE A 52 -9.47 12.98 5.03
N SER A 53 -9.41 14.31 5.00
CA SER A 53 -10.55 15.22 4.96
C SER A 53 -11.50 14.92 3.80
N PRO A 54 -12.80 15.20 3.94
CA PRO A 54 -13.74 15.07 2.84
C PRO A 54 -13.32 15.86 1.61
N TYR A 55 -12.73 17.05 1.77
CA TYR A 55 -12.27 17.88 0.66
C TYR A 55 -11.17 17.21 -0.15
N LEU A 56 -10.07 16.80 0.51
CA LEU A 56 -8.96 16.13 -0.17
C LEU A 56 -9.41 14.82 -0.80
N ARG A 57 -10.33 14.09 -0.16
CA ARG A 57 -10.94 12.88 -0.74
C ARG A 57 -11.65 13.16 -2.08
N HIS A 58 -12.47 14.21 -2.16
CA HIS A 58 -13.15 14.55 -3.42
C HIS A 58 -12.16 14.95 -4.51
N TYR A 59 -11.13 15.72 -4.13
CA TYR A 59 -10.06 16.10 -5.05
C TYR A 59 -9.34 14.86 -5.61
N LEU A 60 -8.93 13.94 -4.74
CA LEU A 60 -8.29 12.68 -5.16
C LEU A 60 -9.21 11.87 -6.08
N TYR A 61 -10.50 11.73 -5.75
CA TYR A 61 -11.44 11.02 -6.62
C TYR A 61 -11.59 11.67 -8.00
N ALA A 62 -11.52 13.00 -8.10
CA ALA A 62 -11.50 13.68 -9.39
C ALA A 62 -10.22 13.38 -10.17
N CYS A 63 -9.05 13.38 -9.53
CA CYS A 63 -7.79 12.98 -10.19
C CYS A 63 -7.82 11.52 -10.65
N TYR A 64 -8.37 10.62 -9.83
CA TYR A 64 -8.49 9.20 -10.16
C TYR A 64 -9.41 8.95 -11.35
N SER A 65 -10.54 9.63 -11.42
CA SER A 65 -11.46 9.49 -12.57
C SER A 65 -10.80 9.97 -13.87
N GLN A 66 -10.04 11.07 -13.81
CA GLN A 66 -9.24 11.55 -14.93
C GLN A 66 -8.16 10.54 -15.35
N LEU A 67 -7.43 9.97 -14.40
CA LEU A 67 -6.39 8.97 -14.66
C LEU A 67 -6.96 7.71 -15.33
N PHE A 68 -8.13 7.25 -14.88
CA PHE A 68 -8.80 6.09 -15.47
C PHE A 68 -9.19 6.35 -16.94
N LEU A 69 -9.74 7.54 -17.22
CA LEU A 69 -10.10 7.94 -18.59
C LEU A 69 -8.88 8.02 -19.52
N GLU A 70 -7.78 8.61 -19.06
CA GLU A 70 -6.54 8.70 -19.83
C GLU A 70 -5.90 7.31 -20.05
N SER A 71 -5.94 6.44 -19.05
CA SER A 71 -5.47 5.05 -19.18
C SER A 71 -6.26 4.28 -20.24
N GLN A 72 -7.59 4.46 -20.26
CA GLN A 72 -8.46 3.81 -21.25
C GLN A 72 -8.21 4.36 -22.67
N ARG A 73 -8.02 5.67 -22.82
CA ARG A 73 -7.64 6.30 -24.10
C ARG A 73 -6.32 5.75 -24.62
N SER A 74 -5.31 5.63 -23.75
CA SER A 74 -4.00 5.07 -24.11
C SER A 74 -4.11 3.61 -24.55
N HIS A 75 -4.90 2.79 -23.86
CA HIS A 75 -5.14 1.40 -24.25
C HIS A 75 -5.85 1.27 -25.60
N ARG A 76 -6.87 2.12 -25.84
CA ARG A 76 -7.60 2.12 -27.12
C ARG A 76 -6.71 2.51 -28.30
N ASN A 77 -5.82 3.48 -28.11
CA ASN A 77 -4.84 3.87 -29.13
C ASN A 77 -3.82 2.76 -29.40
N LEU A 78 -3.41 2.02 -28.36
CA LEU A 78 -2.53 0.86 -28.50
C LEU A 78 -3.20 -0.26 -29.31
N LEU A 79 -4.46 -0.57 -29.04
CA LEU A 79 -5.22 -1.58 -29.78
C LEU A 79 -5.43 -1.21 -31.25
N HIS A 80 -5.59 0.07 -31.58
CA HIS A 80 -5.67 0.53 -32.97
C HIS A 80 -4.33 0.49 -33.72
N ALA A 81 -3.20 0.57 -33.00
CA ALA A 81 -1.86 0.49 -33.57
C ALA A 81 -1.40 -0.96 -33.82
N VAL A 82 -2.04 -1.95 -33.20
CA VAL A 82 -1.76 -3.38 -33.45
C VAL A 82 -2.46 -3.79 -34.74
N HIS A 83 -1.67 -4.13 -35.77
CA HIS A 83 -2.17 -4.54 -37.08
C HIS A 83 -3.07 -5.79 -36.94
N PRO A 84 -4.32 -5.78 -37.44
CA PRO A 84 -5.29 -6.87 -37.24
C PRO A 84 -4.95 -8.20 -37.95
N ALA A 85 -3.76 -8.31 -38.55
CA ALA A 85 -3.32 -9.46 -39.36
C ALA A 85 -2.18 -10.27 -38.70
N SER A 86 -1.73 -9.90 -37.49
CA SER A 86 -0.71 -10.66 -36.75
C SER A 86 -1.37 -11.74 -35.90
N TRP A 87 -1.19 -13.00 -36.30
CA TRP A 87 -1.77 -14.19 -35.67
C TRP A 87 -1.48 -14.28 -34.16
N HIS A 88 -2.53 -14.30 -33.33
CA HIS A 88 -2.48 -14.27 -31.86
C HIS A 88 -2.18 -15.63 -31.17
N PHE A 89 -1.85 -16.69 -31.91
CA PHE A 89 -1.68 -18.02 -31.31
C PHE A 89 -0.45 -18.13 -30.37
N LEU A 90 0.60 -17.33 -30.60
CA LEU A 90 1.81 -17.32 -29.75
C LEU A 90 1.76 -16.33 -28.57
N GLY A 91 0.76 -15.45 -28.51
CA GLY A 91 0.66 -14.43 -27.45
C GLY A 91 0.00 -14.92 -26.15
N PHE A 92 -0.71 -16.05 -26.19
CA PHE A 92 -1.36 -16.62 -25.02
C PHE A 92 -0.39 -17.39 -24.11
N THR A 93 0.72 -17.90 -24.66
CA THR A 93 1.69 -18.72 -23.91
C THR A 93 2.91 -17.95 -23.43
N VAL A 94 3.24 -16.81 -24.05
CA VAL A 94 4.36 -15.97 -23.65
C VAL A 94 3.79 -14.62 -23.19
N GLY A 95 3.64 -14.46 -21.88
CA GLY A 95 3.12 -13.26 -21.21
C GLY A 95 4.01 -12.01 -21.34
N LEU A 96 4.38 -11.65 -22.56
CA LEU A 96 5.10 -10.43 -22.91
C LEU A 96 4.08 -9.34 -23.29
N SER A 97 3.16 -9.00 -22.38
CA SER A 97 2.50 -7.70 -22.50
C SER A 97 3.58 -6.65 -22.20
N LYS A 98 4.11 -6.01 -23.23
CA LYS A 98 5.05 -4.89 -23.06
C LYS A 98 4.25 -3.71 -22.54
N ILE A 99 4.13 -3.62 -21.22
CA ILE A 99 3.61 -2.42 -20.56
C ILE A 99 4.56 -1.28 -20.97
N PRO A 100 4.08 -0.24 -21.68
CA PRO A 100 4.97 0.80 -22.18
C PRO A 100 5.55 1.56 -21.00
N HIS A 101 6.87 1.49 -20.79
CA HIS A 101 7.55 2.05 -19.62
C HIS A 101 7.40 3.57 -19.47
N VAL A 102 7.06 4.29 -20.55
CA VAL A 102 6.90 5.75 -20.54
C VAL A 102 5.42 6.12 -20.50
N PHE A 103 5.02 6.90 -19.51
CA PHE A 103 3.66 7.44 -19.41
C PHE A 103 3.48 8.61 -20.41
N PRO A 104 2.31 8.70 -21.06
CA PRO A 104 1.87 9.94 -21.71
C PRO A 104 1.96 11.13 -20.74
N GLN A 105 2.33 12.29 -21.26
CA GLN A 105 2.49 13.52 -20.46
C GLN A 105 1.26 13.85 -19.60
N ALA A 106 0.05 13.56 -20.11
CA ALA A 106 -1.21 13.77 -19.40
C ALA A 106 -1.34 12.91 -18.12
N ILE A 107 -0.87 11.65 -18.15
CA ILE A 107 -0.89 10.79 -16.96
C ILE A 107 0.15 11.27 -15.94
N TRP A 108 1.31 11.72 -16.41
CA TRP A 108 2.35 12.29 -15.56
C TRP A 108 1.86 13.53 -14.79
N SER A 109 1.19 14.47 -15.45
CA SER A 109 0.68 15.69 -14.78
C SER A 109 -0.37 15.38 -13.72
N ILE A 110 -1.21 14.36 -13.94
CA ILE A 110 -2.20 13.93 -12.95
C ILE A 110 -1.51 13.29 -11.74
N LYS A 111 -0.52 12.42 -11.98
CA LYS A 111 0.27 11.81 -10.91
C LYS A 111 1.02 12.86 -10.09
N ASP A 112 1.60 13.87 -10.76
CA ASP A 112 2.30 14.96 -10.11
C ASP A 112 1.37 15.82 -9.25
N SER A 113 0.16 16.12 -9.75
CA SER A 113 -0.87 16.83 -8.98
C SER A 113 -1.30 16.07 -7.72
N VAL A 114 -1.48 14.75 -7.83
CA VAL A 114 -1.78 13.87 -6.70
C VAL A 114 -0.63 13.88 -5.69
N ASN A 115 0.61 13.73 -6.16
CA ASN A 115 1.80 13.75 -5.32
C ASN A 115 1.93 15.08 -4.55
N HIS A 116 1.79 16.21 -5.24
CA HIS A 116 1.85 17.54 -4.61
C HIS A 116 0.72 17.73 -3.58
N ALA A 117 -0.50 17.26 -3.87
CA ALA A 117 -1.61 17.31 -2.91
C ALA A 117 -1.33 16.47 -1.65
N PHE A 118 -0.71 15.30 -1.79
CA PHE A 118 -0.27 14.47 -0.66
C PHE A 118 0.87 15.10 0.12
N GLN A 119 1.87 15.66 -0.55
CA GLN A 119 2.98 16.38 0.10
C GLN A 119 2.43 17.55 0.94
N ALA A 120 1.54 18.37 0.37
CA ALA A 120 0.92 19.47 1.09
C ALA A 120 0.08 19.01 2.31
N CYS A 121 -0.56 17.84 2.22
CA CYS A 121 -1.27 17.20 3.33
C CYS A 121 -0.30 16.77 4.44
N VAL A 122 0.76 16.05 4.09
CA VAL A 122 1.77 15.56 5.04
C VAL A 122 2.46 16.73 5.75
N SER A 123 2.93 17.75 5.03
CA SER A 123 3.57 18.94 5.62
C SER A 123 2.64 19.73 6.54
N ARG A 124 1.33 19.72 6.26
CA ARG A 124 0.33 20.35 7.15
C ARG A 124 0.14 19.55 8.44
N SER A 125 0.11 18.23 8.32
CA SER A 125 -0.16 17.31 9.43
C SER A 125 1.06 16.98 10.28
N GLU A 126 2.28 17.23 9.79
CA GLU A 126 3.54 17.09 10.55
C GLU A 126 3.51 17.86 11.89
N ARG A 127 2.80 18.99 11.93
CA ARG A 127 2.67 19.82 13.14
C ARG A 127 1.67 19.28 14.17
N ILE A 128 0.81 18.33 13.79
CA ILE A 128 -0.32 17.86 14.60
C ILE A 128 -0.42 16.33 14.47
N ILE A 129 0.48 15.63 15.16
CA ILE A 129 0.43 14.17 15.28
C ILE A 129 -0.35 13.82 16.55
N LEU A 130 -1.33 12.94 16.40
CA LEU A 130 -2.22 12.51 17.48
C LEU A 130 -1.88 11.11 17.94
N GLN A 131 -2.16 10.80 19.21
CA GLN A 131 -2.09 9.45 19.74
C GLN A 131 -3.51 8.94 20.04
N LYS A 132 -3.80 7.69 19.66
CA LYS A 132 -5.07 7.05 19.99
C LYS A 132 -5.14 6.69 21.47
N SER A 133 -6.29 6.92 22.08
CA SER A 133 -6.53 6.43 23.45
C SER A 133 -6.67 4.91 23.47
N ILE A 134 -6.39 4.29 24.63
CA ILE A 134 -6.44 2.82 24.80
C ILE A 134 -7.82 2.27 24.43
N LEU A 135 -8.89 2.98 24.80
CA LEU A 135 -10.26 2.58 24.46
C LEU A 135 -10.52 2.66 22.96
N GLN A 136 -10.01 3.68 22.27
CA GLN A 136 -10.11 3.78 20.81
C GLN A 136 -9.37 2.65 20.11
N LYS A 137 -8.20 2.25 20.64
CA LYS A 137 -7.43 1.09 20.12
C LYS A 137 -8.20 -0.22 20.33
N LEU A 138 -8.75 -0.44 21.52
CA LEU A 138 -9.46 -1.69 21.86
C LEU A 138 -10.74 -1.88 21.03
N PHE A 139 -11.50 -0.82 20.82
CA PHE A 139 -12.79 -0.90 20.10
C PHE A 139 -12.68 -0.53 18.62
N ALA A 140 -11.47 -0.28 18.10
CA ALA A 140 -11.23 0.18 16.74
C ALA A 140 -12.14 1.37 16.34
N PHE A 141 -12.45 2.26 17.29
CA PHE A 141 -13.34 3.38 17.00
C PHE A 141 -12.64 4.34 16.04
N PRO A 142 -13.34 4.82 15.00
CA PRO A 142 -12.83 5.92 14.19
C PRO A 142 -12.65 7.16 15.08
N PRO A 143 -11.68 8.04 14.78
CA PRO A 143 -11.40 9.20 15.57
C PRO A 143 -12.64 10.09 15.67
N ASN A 144 -12.84 10.67 16.86
CA ASN A 144 -13.98 11.52 17.12
C ASN A 144 -14.04 12.66 16.10
N ILE A 145 -15.19 12.81 15.45
CA ILE A 145 -15.53 13.87 14.49
C ILE A 145 -15.22 15.28 15.06
N MET A 146 -15.17 15.42 16.39
CA MET A 146 -14.79 16.64 17.09
C MET A 146 -13.40 17.18 16.72
N HIS A 147 -12.42 16.31 16.41
CA HIS A 147 -11.09 16.73 15.94
C HIS A 147 -11.08 17.13 14.46
N MET A 148 -11.98 16.57 13.66
CA MET A 148 -12.18 16.95 12.25
C MET A 148 -12.99 18.25 12.11
N ASN A 149 -13.81 18.58 13.12
CA ASN A 149 -14.69 19.75 13.17
C ASN A 149 -14.27 20.80 14.22
N GLY A 150 -12.99 20.81 14.64
CA GLY A 150 -12.49 21.79 15.61
C GLY A 150 -12.64 23.25 15.15
N SER A 151 -12.79 24.18 16.12
CA SER A 151 -13.10 25.62 15.99
C SER A 151 -13.28 26.13 14.55
N GLN A 152 -14.55 26.20 14.17
CA GLN A 152 -15.09 26.52 12.86
C GLN A 152 -14.96 28.00 12.47
N ASN A 153 -13.89 28.70 12.87
CA ASN A 153 -13.76 30.14 12.63
C ASN A 153 -13.29 30.52 11.22
N ASP A 154 -12.90 29.55 10.39
CA ASP A 154 -12.52 29.82 9.00
C ASP A 154 -13.11 28.74 8.08
N GLY A 155 -14.04 29.16 7.22
CA GLY A 155 -15.08 28.33 6.58
C GLY A 155 -14.65 27.26 5.58
N LYS A 156 -13.45 26.67 5.69
CA LYS A 156 -12.93 25.67 4.73
C LYS A 156 -12.10 24.50 5.27
N SER A 157 -11.76 24.42 6.56
CA SER A 157 -10.72 23.45 7.00
C SER A 157 -11.27 22.24 7.76
N THR A 158 -11.78 21.24 7.04
CA THR A 158 -11.71 19.86 7.55
C THR A 158 -10.24 19.43 7.52
N LYS A 159 -9.63 19.21 8.68
CA LYS A 159 -8.19 18.92 8.79
C LYS A 159 -7.92 17.43 8.54
N ASP A 160 -6.81 17.15 7.87
CA ASP A 160 -6.30 15.79 7.71
C ASP A 160 -5.60 15.38 9.03
N LEU A 161 -5.97 14.22 9.58
CA LEU A 161 -5.48 13.76 10.89
C LEU A 161 -4.54 12.57 10.73
N PHE A 162 -3.41 12.64 11.43
CA PHE A 162 -2.39 11.60 11.45
C PHE A 162 -2.27 11.09 12.88
N PHE A 163 -2.47 9.79 13.05
CA PHE A 163 -2.29 9.10 14.31
C PHE A 163 -1.03 8.25 14.27
N LEU A 164 -0.30 8.18 15.38
CA LEU A 164 0.80 7.24 15.55
C LEU A 164 0.25 5.81 15.53
N ASP A 165 0.83 4.96 14.69
CA ASP A 165 0.57 3.52 14.68
C ASP A 165 1.74 2.75 15.30
N ASP A 166 1.42 1.81 16.19
CA ASP A 166 2.37 0.94 16.89
C ASP A 166 2.82 -0.25 16.00
N VAL A 167 2.83 -0.10 14.68
CA VAL A 167 3.19 -1.11 13.65
C VAL A 167 2.19 -2.28 13.52
N LEU A 168 1.48 -2.65 14.58
CA LEU A 168 0.54 -3.77 14.60
C LEU A 168 -0.70 -3.53 13.71
N SER A 169 -1.23 -2.30 13.67
CA SER A 169 -2.42 -2.01 12.86
C SER A 169 -2.09 -2.02 11.37
N TYR A 170 -0.97 -1.42 10.98
CA TYR A 170 -0.47 -1.48 9.61
C TYR A 170 -0.18 -2.92 9.15
N GLY A 171 0.50 -3.72 9.98
CA GLY A 171 0.82 -5.12 9.66
C GLY A 171 -0.44 -5.96 9.41
N SER A 172 -1.44 -5.85 10.29
CA SER A 172 -2.71 -6.55 10.12
C SER A 172 -3.50 -6.09 8.89
N ALA A 173 -3.45 -4.80 8.54
CA ALA A 173 -4.09 -4.28 7.33
C ALA A 173 -3.45 -4.78 6.03
N LEU A 174 -2.14 -5.02 6.04
CA LEU A 174 -1.42 -5.68 4.95
C LEU A 174 -1.56 -7.20 4.94
N MET A 175 -2.26 -7.75 5.94
CA MET A 175 -2.32 -9.19 6.19
C MET A 175 -0.92 -9.83 6.34
N LEU A 176 0.06 -9.05 6.80
CA LEU A 176 1.35 -9.56 7.22
C LEU A 176 1.10 -10.48 8.43
N GLY A 177 1.42 -11.77 8.28
CA GLY A 177 1.16 -12.79 9.29
C GLY A 177 0.08 -13.82 8.93
N LEU A 178 -0.62 -13.67 7.79
CA LEU A 178 -1.55 -14.70 7.28
C LEU A 178 -0.89 -16.05 6.99
N ASP A 179 0.44 -16.12 6.95
CA ASP A 179 1.16 -17.36 6.66
C ASP A 179 0.88 -18.43 7.73
N PHE A 180 0.67 -18.03 8.99
CA PHE A 180 0.29 -18.98 10.06
C PHE A 180 -1.14 -19.48 9.90
N ASP A 181 -2.09 -18.58 9.62
CA ASP A 181 -3.49 -18.96 9.41
C ASP A 181 -3.63 -19.87 8.18
N LEU A 182 -2.88 -19.58 7.13
CA LEU A 182 -2.82 -20.40 5.93
C LEU A 182 -2.18 -21.77 6.22
N PHE A 183 -1.15 -21.83 7.07
CA PHE A 183 -0.57 -23.07 7.54
C PHE A 183 -1.58 -23.91 8.35
N VAL A 184 -2.33 -23.28 9.27
CA VAL A 184 -3.39 -23.94 10.05
C VAL A 184 -4.49 -24.46 9.11
N LEU A 185 -4.89 -23.67 8.10
CA LEU A 185 -5.85 -24.09 7.08
C LEU A 185 -5.34 -25.31 6.30
N TYR A 186 -4.09 -25.33 5.85
CA TYR A 186 -3.53 -26.48 5.14
C TYR A 186 -3.40 -27.72 6.02
N SER A 187 -2.96 -27.55 7.26
CA SER A 187 -2.82 -28.64 8.23
C SER A 187 -4.18 -29.27 8.57
N THR A 188 -5.20 -28.45 8.81
CA THR A 188 -6.57 -28.92 9.07
C THR A 188 -7.20 -29.55 7.83
N PHE A 189 -7.00 -28.98 6.65
CA PHE A 189 -7.50 -29.54 5.39
C PHE A 189 -6.87 -30.91 5.10
N PHE A 190 -5.56 -31.05 5.27
CA PHE A 190 -4.86 -32.33 5.16
C PHE A 190 -5.45 -33.38 6.11
N ALA A 191 -5.63 -33.03 7.39
CA ALA A 191 -6.17 -33.93 8.40
C ALA A 191 -7.62 -34.38 8.09
N VAL A 192 -8.46 -33.49 7.58
CA VAL A 192 -9.84 -33.81 7.19
C VAL A 192 -9.87 -34.77 6.00
N ILE A 193 -9.01 -34.57 5.00
CA ILE A 193 -8.95 -35.45 3.82
C ILE A 193 -8.37 -36.82 4.19
N GLU A 194 -7.33 -36.85 5.02
CA GLU A 194 -6.73 -38.09 5.51
C GLU A 194 -7.74 -38.92 6.30
N SER A 195 -8.51 -38.29 7.19
CA SER A 195 -9.60 -38.94 7.92
C SER A 195 -10.70 -39.47 7.00
N SER A 196 -10.99 -38.77 5.89
CA SER A 196 -12.07 -39.14 4.97
C SER A 196 -11.68 -40.24 3.98
N LEU A 197 -10.44 -40.24 3.48
CA LEU A 197 -9.98 -41.13 2.41
C LEU A 197 -9.10 -42.28 2.91
N GLY A 198 -8.51 -42.18 4.10
CA GLY A 198 -7.62 -43.18 4.68
C GLY A 198 -6.31 -43.39 3.89
N ASN A 199 -5.98 -42.51 2.94
CA ASN A 199 -4.80 -42.61 2.09
C ASN A 199 -3.96 -41.33 2.12
N ILE A 200 -2.79 -41.43 2.76
CA ILE A 200 -1.85 -40.33 2.98
C ILE A 200 -1.40 -39.68 1.65
N TYR A 201 -1.16 -40.47 0.61
CA TYR A 201 -0.67 -39.96 -0.68
C TYR A 201 -1.71 -39.11 -1.40
N VAL A 202 -2.99 -39.51 -1.33
CA VAL A 202 -4.09 -38.77 -1.95
C VAL A 202 -4.34 -37.46 -1.21
N SER A 203 -4.28 -37.47 0.13
CA SER A 203 -4.38 -36.26 0.95
C SER A 203 -3.27 -35.26 0.62
N MET A 204 -2.02 -35.74 0.52
CA MET A 204 -0.88 -34.88 0.19
C MET A 204 -1.04 -34.22 -1.20
N LEU A 205 -1.46 -35.00 -2.21
CA LEU A 205 -1.68 -34.49 -3.56
C LEU A 205 -2.80 -33.43 -3.59
N LEU A 206 -3.91 -33.68 -2.89
CA LEU A 206 -5.05 -32.78 -2.87
C LEU A 206 -4.74 -31.47 -2.14
N THR A 207 -4.06 -31.54 -0.99
CA THR A 207 -3.59 -30.35 -0.26
C THR A 207 -2.62 -29.52 -1.11
N PHE A 208 -1.73 -30.16 -1.87
CA PHE A 208 -0.82 -29.46 -2.78
C PHE A 208 -1.56 -28.73 -3.91
N ILE A 209 -2.60 -29.34 -4.50
CA ILE A 209 -3.42 -28.67 -5.53
C ILE A 209 -4.09 -27.42 -4.94
N VAL A 210 -4.66 -27.52 -3.74
CA VAL A 210 -5.29 -26.37 -3.06
C VAL A 210 -4.27 -25.27 -2.75
N GLU A 211 -3.06 -25.63 -2.35
CA GLU A 211 -1.96 -24.68 -2.13
C GLU A 211 -1.62 -23.91 -3.41
N VAL A 212 -1.51 -24.60 -4.55
CA VAL A 212 -1.23 -23.97 -5.85
C VAL A 212 -2.36 -23.00 -6.24
N VAL A 213 -3.62 -23.39 -6.08
CA VAL A 213 -4.78 -22.55 -6.40
C VAL A 213 -4.81 -21.29 -5.53
N ILE A 214 -4.61 -21.42 -4.22
CA ILE A 214 -4.62 -20.28 -3.30
C ILE A 214 -3.43 -19.35 -3.58
N ARG A 215 -2.24 -19.88 -3.88
CA ARG A 215 -1.09 -19.07 -4.28
C ARG A 215 -1.34 -18.30 -5.57
N TRP A 216 -1.96 -18.95 -6.56
CA TRP A 216 -2.33 -18.31 -7.81
C TRP A 216 -3.35 -17.19 -7.60
N TYR A 217 -4.41 -17.47 -6.83
CA TYR A 217 -5.44 -16.49 -6.47
C TYR A 217 -4.83 -15.29 -5.73
N ARG A 218 -3.98 -15.55 -4.72
CA ARG A 218 -3.30 -14.51 -3.93
C ARG A 218 -2.39 -13.66 -4.79
N LYS A 219 -1.66 -14.25 -5.75
CA LYS A 219 -0.78 -13.49 -6.65
C LYS A 219 -1.60 -12.58 -7.58
N HIS A 220 -2.69 -13.08 -8.14
CA HIS A 220 -3.49 -12.31 -9.10
C HIS A 220 -4.29 -11.19 -8.41
N GLU A 221 -5.11 -11.54 -7.42
CA GLU A 221 -5.99 -10.57 -6.75
C GLU A 221 -5.23 -9.71 -5.74
N GLY A 222 -4.26 -10.29 -5.04
CA GLY A 222 -3.47 -9.58 -4.04
C GLY A 222 -2.70 -8.42 -4.64
N MET A 223 -2.03 -8.62 -5.78
CA MET A 223 -1.24 -7.56 -6.43
C MET A 223 -2.12 -6.43 -6.98
N VAL A 224 -3.24 -6.77 -7.63
CA VAL A 224 -4.17 -5.79 -8.20
C VAL A 224 -4.87 -4.98 -7.10
N ASN A 225 -5.26 -5.64 -6.02
CA ASN A 225 -5.88 -4.98 -4.86
C ASN A 225 -4.87 -4.08 -4.13
N LEU A 226 -3.61 -4.52 -3.99
CA LEU A 226 -2.55 -3.76 -3.33
C LEU A 226 -2.18 -2.50 -4.11
N SER A 227 -1.94 -2.62 -5.42
CA SER A 227 -1.57 -1.46 -6.25
C SER A 227 -2.69 -0.42 -6.31
N THR A 228 -3.94 -0.88 -6.43
CA THR A 228 -5.11 0.02 -6.48
C THR A 228 -5.33 0.74 -5.14
N LYS A 229 -5.10 0.06 -4.01
CA LYS A 229 -5.32 0.64 -2.68
C LYS A 229 -4.15 1.45 -2.14
N MET A 230 -2.92 1.10 -2.49
CA MET A 230 -1.73 1.81 -2.02
C MET A 230 -1.38 3.05 -2.84
N ILE A 231 -2.08 3.31 -3.96
CA ILE A 231 -1.70 4.40 -4.89
C ILE A 231 -0.27 4.16 -5.47
N ILE A 232 0.24 2.93 -5.34
CA ILE A 232 1.54 2.52 -5.85
C ILE A 232 1.32 1.95 -7.24
N ASP A 233 2.16 2.37 -8.18
CA ASP A 233 2.08 1.92 -9.57
C ASP A 233 2.23 0.39 -9.65
N GLY A 234 1.29 -0.29 -10.32
CA GLY A 234 1.31 -1.74 -10.52
C GLY A 234 2.60 -2.24 -11.19
N ARG A 235 3.30 -1.37 -11.92
CA ARG A 235 4.59 -1.65 -12.57
C ARG A 235 5.75 -1.88 -11.59
N LEU A 236 5.65 -1.38 -10.37
CA LEU A 236 6.67 -1.59 -9.34
C LEU A 236 6.66 -3.01 -8.79
N PHE A 237 5.61 -3.78 -9.09
CA PHE A 237 5.44 -5.17 -8.63
C PHE A 237 5.68 -6.22 -9.73
N VAL A 238 6.16 -5.81 -10.92
CA VAL A 238 6.44 -6.70 -12.06
C VAL A 238 7.83 -7.32 -11.96
#